data_AF-A0A6L3IPM1-F1
#
_entry.id   AF-A0A6L3IPM1-F1
#
_cell.length_a   1.000
_cell.length_b   1.000
_cell.length_c   1.000
_cell.angle_alpha   90.00
_cell.angle_beta   90.00
_cell.angle_gamma   90.00
#
_symmetry.space_group_name_H-M   'P 1'
#
loop_
_entity.id
_entity.type
_entity.pdbx_description
1 polymer ?
#
loop_
_entity_poly.entity_id
_entity_poly.type
_entity_poly.pdbx_seq_one_letter_code
_entity_poly.pdbx_strand_id
1 'polypeptide(L)'
;MINKRLSNLSIHKSVLNILNIKTPINYKTFTEEDDFSMRQLYKALIEHKAIGLTNPQDIFKIRIANINVLLVCQSDNNKKFYLDNAFASPLIKVMQNSDVSPFQVPIFSFLGQKGYVLFDNIPYNRIIEIYNECNLKDSRVIIQANLDLLQILKAYDELKQLGHLEKSKHTIKAAQSLSKWLLENERENSMIALHQLNSLQITKRQRAFTEDEINLLLQLSQNNSDMVRAGAFLLLGKIDVAQFIIQQFPEDEKTRFMEFPIAIFIKGTNC
;
A
#
# COMPACT_ATOMS: atom_id res chain seq x y z
N MET A 1 11.82 38.51 -15.87
CA MET A 1 11.97 37.66 -14.66
C MET A 1 10.69 36.89 -14.31
N ILE A 2 9.50 37.50 -14.41
CA ILE A 2 8.20 36.84 -14.16
C ILE A 2 7.91 35.66 -15.11
N ASN A 3 8.14 35.82 -16.42
CA ASN A 3 7.91 34.76 -17.41
C ASN A 3 8.77 33.49 -17.20
N LYS A 4 10.01 33.65 -16.73
CA LYS A 4 10.91 32.52 -16.42
C LYS A 4 10.43 31.74 -15.18
N ARG A 5 9.92 32.45 -14.16
CA ARG A 5 9.32 31.82 -12.97
C ARG A 5 8.02 31.08 -13.30
N LEU A 6 7.16 31.66 -14.13
CA LEU A 6 5.92 31.02 -14.59
C LEU A 6 6.19 29.75 -15.42
N SER A 7 7.19 29.80 -16.30
CA SER A 7 7.64 28.63 -17.08
C SER A 7 8.13 27.48 -16.17
N ASN A 8 8.92 27.77 -15.13
CA ASN A 8 9.39 26.75 -14.19
C ASN A 8 8.23 26.10 -13.41
N LEU A 9 7.28 26.89 -12.91
CA LEU A 9 6.11 26.35 -12.20
C LEU A 9 5.23 25.47 -13.11
N SER A 10 5.15 25.77 -14.40
CA SER A 10 4.46 24.93 -15.38
C SER A 10 5.16 23.57 -15.55
N ILE A 11 6.49 23.55 -15.65
CA ILE A 11 7.27 22.30 -15.68
C ILE A 11 6.97 21.48 -14.43
N HIS A 12 6.99 22.12 -13.26
CA HIS A 12 6.76 21.42 -12.00
C HIS A 12 5.38 20.77 -11.95
N LYS A 13 4.34 21.51 -12.34
CA LYS A 13 2.97 21.01 -12.39
C LYS A 13 2.83 19.83 -13.34
N SER A 14 3.42 19.88 -14.53
CA SER A 14 3.36 18.77 -15.50
C SER A 14 3.99 17.50 -14.95
N VAL A 15 5.15 17.61 -14.30
CA VAL A 15 5.85 16.47 -13.68
C VAL A 15 5.03 15.87 -12.53
N LEU A 16 4.47 16.70 -11.63
CA LEU A 16 3.63 16.19 -10.54
C LEU A 16 2.38 15.48 -11.09
N ASN A 17 1.76 16.02 -12.14
CA ASN A 17 0.58 15.43 -12.74
C ASN A 17 0.85 14.05 -13.37
N ILE A 18 1.91 13.91 -14.19
CA ILE A 18 2.24 12.62 -14.83
C ILE A 18 2.65 11.56 -13.80
N LEU A 19 3.23 11.99 -12.68
CA LEU A 19 3.55 11.13 -11.55
C LEU A 19 2.36 10.89 -10.59
N ASN A 20 1.18 11.45 -10.85
CA ASN A 20 0.02 11.36 -9.95
C ASN A 20 0.32 11.82 -8.50
N ILE A 21 1.17 12.84 -8.35
CA ILE A 21 1.52 13.41 -7.04
C ILE A 21 0.55 14.54 -6.69
N LYS A 22 -0.16 14.38 -5.57
CA LYS A 22 -1.06 15.40 -5.01
C LYS A 22 -0.42 16.25 -3.91
N THR A 23 0.67 15.75 -3.32
CA THR A 23 1.41 16.44 -2.26
C THR A 23 2.03 17.73 -2.84
N PRO A 24 1.78 18.91 -2.24
CA PRO A 24 2.38 20.14 -2.72
C PRO A 24 3.88 20.16 -2.42
N ILE A 25 4.66 20.77 -3.33
CA ILE A 25 6.09 21.01 -3.12
C ILE A 25 6.27 22.06 -2.02
N ASN A 26 7.08 21.74 -1.02
CA ASN A 26 7.57 22.68 -0.04
C ASN A 26 8.74 23.49 -0.61
N TYR A 27 8.42 24.60 -1.27
CA TYR A 27 9.42 25.48 -1.87
C TYR A 27 10.39 26.12 -0.86
N LYS A 28 10.12 26.05 0.46
CA LYS A 28 11.08 26.50 1.48
C LYS A 28 12.29 25.59 1.60
N THR A 29 12.13 24.31 1.25
CA THR A 29 13.20 23.30 1.29
C THR A 29 13.62 22.88 -0.12
N PHE A 30 13.18 23.60 -1.16
CA PHE A 30 13.46 23.29 -2.55
C PHE A 30 14.78 23.93 -2.99
N THR A 31 15.66 23.11 -3.51
CA THR A 31 17.06 23.43 -3.82
C THR A 31 17.29 23.54 -5.33
N GLU A 32 18.49 23.96 -5.74
CA GLU A 32 18.88 23.95 -7.15
C GLU A 32 18.98 22.52 -7.72
N GLU A 33 19.36 21.54 -6.89
CA GLU A 33 19.36 20.12 -7.25
C GLU A 33 17.94 19.59 -7.49
N ASP A 34 16.97 20.06 -6.70
CA ASP A 34 15.55 19.75 -6.93
C ASP A 34 15.06 20.35 -8.27
N ASP A 35 15.42 21.59 -8.60
CA ASP A 35 15.09 22.21 -9.90
C ASP A 35 15.72 21.43 -11.06
N PHE A 36 16.97 21.03 -10.92
CA PHE A 36 17.66 20.19 -11.90
C PHE A 36 16.92 18.86 -12.08
N SER A 37 16.58 18.18 -10.98
CA SER A 37 15.84 16.92 -10.99
C SER A 37 14.48 17.07 -11.67
N MET A 38 13.71 18.12 -11.36
CA MET A 38 12.43 18.41 -12.01
C MET A 38 12.56 18.61 -13.51
N ARG A 39 13.63 19.26 -13.99
CA ARG A 39 13.90 19.42 -15.43
C ARG A 39 14.28 18.10 -16.09
N GLN A 40 15.05 17.23 -15.43
CA GLN A 40 15.36 15.91 -15.96
C GLN A 40 14.10 15.05 -16.05
N LEU A 41 13.25 15.07 -15.02
CA LEU A 41 11.96 14.37 -15.04
C LEU A 41 11.04 14.90 -16.12
N TYR A 42 11.00 16.21 -16.36
CA TYR A 42 10.21 16.77 -17.44
C TYR A 42 10.70 16.26 -18.81
N LYS A 43 12.01 16.28 -19.06
CA LYS A 43 12.59 15.73 -20.30
C LYS A 43 12.26 14.25 -20.47
N ALA A 44 12.37 13.46 -19.39
CA ALA A 44 12.15 12.03 -19.45
C ALA A 44 10.66 11.65 -19.60
N LEU A 45 9.79 12.20 -18.75
CA LEU A 45 8.40 11.78 -18.61
C LEU A 45 7.43 12.52 -19.54
N ILE A 46 7.76 13.76 -19.94
CA ILE A 46 6.89 14.60 -20.77
C ILE A 46 7.42 14.71 -22.20
N GLU A 47 8.72 14.91 -22.36
CA GLU A 47 9.34 14.99 -23.70
C GLU A 47 9.80 13.63 -24.24
N HIS A 48 9.69 12.56 -23.44
CA HIS A 48 10.12 11.19 -23.77
C HIS A 48 11.57 11.10 -24.26
N LYS A 49 12.46 11.93 -23.69
CA LYS A 49 13.88 11.97 -24.04
C LYS A 49 14.70 11.10 -23.10
N ALA A 50 15.70 10.44 -23.66
CA ALA A 50 16.74 9.76 -22.89
C ALA A 50 17.46 10.74 -21.96
N ILE A 51 17.83 10.24 -20.78
CA ILE A 51 18.63 10.97 -19.81
C ILE A 51 19.99 10.31 -19.59
N GLY A 52 20.98 11.13 -19.24
CA GLY A 52 22.30 10.64 -18.87
C GLY A 52 22.28 10.15 -17.43
N LEU A 53 22.24 8.83 -17.23
CA LEU A 53 22.42 8.18 -15.93
C LEU A 53 23.66 7.28 -15.96
N THR A 54 24.30 7.12 -14.81
CA THR A 54 25.43 6.21 -14.63
C THR A 54 24.97 5.04 -13.77
N ASN A 55 24.87 3.84 -14.36
CA ASN A 55 24.46 2.58 -13.71
C ASN A 55 23.24 2.72 -12.76
N PRO A 56 22.09 3.24 -13.24
CA PRO A 56 20.91 3.35 -12.40
C PRO A 56 20.37 1.97 -12.01
N GLN A 57 19.81 1.88 -10.81
CA GLN A 57 18.99 0.72 -10.44
C GLN A 57 17.69 0.73 -11.26
N ASP A 58 17.17 -0.45 -11.59
CA ASP A 58 15.94 -0.61 -12.38
C ASP A 58 14.72 0.04 -11.71
N ILE A 59 14.67 0.03 -10.37
CA ILE A 59 13.67 0.72 -9.55
C ILE A 59 14.42 1.52 -8.50
N PHE A 60 14.11 2.82 -8.39
CA PHE A 60 14.81 3.70 -7.45
C PHE A 60 13.92 4.82 -6.93
N LYS A 61 14.35 5.40 -5.82
CA LYS A 61 13.70 6.56 -5.19
C LYS A 61 14.45 7.83 -5.54
N ILE A 62 13.70 8.88 -5.86
CA ILE A 62 14.20 10.26 -5.77
C ILE A 62 13.44 11.04 -4.70
N ARG A 63 14.09 12.06 -4.14
CA ARG A 63 13.47 13.00 -3.22
C ARG A 63 13.53 14.39 -3.87
N ILE A 64 12.38 15.07 -3.88
CA ILE A 64 12.26 16.45 -4.37
C ILE A 64 11.66 17.27 -3.24
N ALA A 65 12.49 18.06 -2.55
CA ALA A 65 12.12 18.73 -1.31
C ALA A 65 11.49 17.76 -0.27
N ASN A 66 10.16 17.82 -0.10
CA ASN A 66 9.37 16.97 0.81
C ASN A 66 8.73 15.75 0.13
N ILE A 67 8.87 15.58 -1.18
CA ILE A 67 8.17 14.57 -1.98
C ILE A 67 9.13 13.41 -2.25
N ASN A 68 8.68 12.17 -1.99
CA ASN A 68 9.42 10.96 -2.36
C ASN A 68 8.72 10.28 -3.54
N VAL A 69 9.46 10.04 -4.61
CA VAL A 69 8.93 9.47 -5.85
C VAL A 69 9.61 8.13 -6.12
N LEU A 70 8.82 7.09 -6.38
CA LEU A 70 9.29 5.81 -6.87
C LEU A 70 9.30 5.83 -8.41
N LEU A 71 10.45 5.59 -9.01
CA LEU A 71 10.65 5.60 -10.45
C LEU A 71 11.24 4.27 -10.91
N VAL A 72 11.04 3.97 -12.19
CA VAL A 72 11.74 2.89 -12.88
C VAL A 72 12.63 3.44 -13.96
N CYS A 73 13.75 2.77 -14.19
CA CYS A 73 14.69 3.06 -15.24
C CYS A 73 14.77 1.88 -16.20
N GLN A 74 14.70 2.15 -17.50
CA GLN A 74 14.94 1.16 -18.55
C GLN A 74 16.08 1.64 -19.44
N SER A 75 16.92 0.72 -19.88
CA SER A 75 17.95 0.98 -20.89
C SER A 75 17.51 0.46 -22.25
N ASP A 76 17.83 1.21 -23.31
CA ASP A 76 17.77 0.67 -24.66
C ASP A 76 19.07 -0.07 -25.03
N ASN A 77 19.06 -0.75 -26.19
CA ASN A 77 20.21 -1.48 -26.73
C ASN A 77 21.46 -0.58 -26.93
N ASN A 78 21.28 0.75 -26.96
CA ASN A 78 22.35 1.73 -27.11
C ASN A 78 22.79 2.35 -25.77
N LYS A 79 22.40 1.75 -24.62
CA LYS A 79 22.69 2.21 -23.26
C LYS A 79 22.15 3.61 -22.94
N LYS A 80 21.12 4.07 -23.66
CA LYS A 80 20.37 5.26 -23.25
C LYS A 80 19.35 4.87 -22.20
N PHE A 81 19.19 5.71 -21.18
CA PHE A 81 18.27 5.46 -20.08
C PHE A 81 17.00 6.28 -20.21
N TYR A 82 15.87 5.65 -19.96
CA TYR A 82 14.54 6.25 -19.94
C TYR A 82 13.94 6.04 -18.57
N LEU A 83 13.35 7.10 -18.01
CA LEU A 83 12.61 7.03 -16.77
C LEU A 83 11.13 6.91 -17.04
N ASP A 84 10.46 6.15 -16.18
CA ASP A 84 9.01 6.14 -16.13
C ASP A 84 8.54 6.16 -14.68
N ASN A 85 7.27 6.51 -14.50
CA ASN A 85 6.57 6.32 -13.25
C ASN A 85 6.55 4.81 -12.93
N ALA A 86 7.00 4.42 -11.73
CA ALA A 86 7.02 3.00 -11.36
C ALA A 86 5.64 2.35 -11.43
N PHE A 87 4.58 3.12 -11.25
CA PHE A 87 3.21 2.63 -11.33
C PHE A 87 2.61 2.65 -12.75
N ALA A 88 3.39 3.03 -13.77
CA ALA A 88 2.98 2.95 -15.18
C ALA A 88 3.09 1.51 -15.73
N SER A 89 4.07 0.72 -15.26
CA SER A 89 4.16 -0.72 -15.49
C SER A 89 3.77 -1.45 -14.21
N PRO A 90 2.50 -1.86 -14.05
CA PRO A 90 1.97 -2.15 -12.75
C PRO A 90 2.26 -3.56 -12.24
N LEU A 91 3.08 -4.37 -12.94
CA LEU A 91 3.24 -5.79 -12.66
C LEU A 91 4.68 -6.14 -12.26
N ILE A 92 4.84 -6.92 -11.20
CA ILE A 92 6.09 -7.53 -10.75
C ILE A 92 5.93 -9.04 -10.64
N LYS A 93 7.03 -9.80 -10.71
CA LYS A 93 7.01 -11.27 -10.54
C LYS A 93 7.28 -11.62 -9.08
N VAL A 94 6.42 -12.45 -8.50
CA VAL A 94 6.69 -13.15 -7.23
C VAL A 94 7.35 -14.46 -7.56
N MET A 95 8.56 -14.66 -7.01
CA MET A 95 9.21 -15.95 -6.97
C MET A 95 8.93 -16.58 -5.61
N GLN A 96 8.19 -17.69 -5.60
CA GLN A 96 8.23 -18.60 -4.44
C GLN A 96 9.42 -19.56 -4.62
N ASN A 97 9.74 -20.36 -3.61
CA ASN A 97 10.82 -21.36 -3.61
C ASN A 97 10.98 -22.07 -4.97
N SER A 98 12.18 -22.59 -5.27
CA SER A 98 12.62 -23.07 -6.60
C SER A 98 11.64 -23.94 -7.40
N ASP A 99 10.69 -24.61 -6.74
CA ASP A 99 9.78 -25.58 -7.34
C ASP A 99 8.42 -24.99 -7.77
N VAL A 100 8.13 -23.73 -7.44
CA VAL A 100 6.85 -23.08 -7.77
C VAL A 100 7.03 -22.06 -8.90
N SER A 101 6.19 -22.16 -9.93
CA SER A 101 6.22 -21.22 -11.04
C SER A 101 5.97 -19.78 -10.54
N PRO A 102 6.84 -18.82 -10.92
CA PRO A 102 6.62 -17.43 -10.59
C PRO A 102 5.29 -16.93 -11.16
N PHE A 103 4.60 -16.06 -10.42
CA PHE A 103 3.36 -15.44 -10.89
C PHE A 103 3.46 -13.92 -10.80
N GLN A 104 2.62 -13.23 -11.57
CA GLN A 104 2.59 -11.77 -11.60
C GLN A 104 1.65 -11.23 -10.53
N VAL A 105 2.12 -10.22 -9.81
CA VAL A 105 1.32 -9.45 -8.85
C VAL A 105 1.48 -7.97 -9.13
N PRO A 106 0.56 -7.13 -8.64
CA PRO A 106 0.70 -5.69 -8.78
C PRO A 106 1.98 -5.17 -8.10
N ILE A 107 2.58 -4.10 -8.64
CA ILE A 107 3.73 -3.41 -8.03
C ILE A 107 3.41 -2.89 -6.62
N PHE A 108 2.13 -2.75 -6.28
CA PHE A 108 1.68 -2.44 -4.93
C PHE A 108 2.16 -3.45 -3.87
N SER A 109 2.36 -4.71 -4.26
CA SER A 109 2.91 -5.75 -3.38
C SER A 109 4.37 -5.51 -3.00
N PHE A 110 5.13 -4.75 -3.81
CA PHE A 110 6.51 -4.38 -3.49
C PHE A 110 6.60 -3.34 -2.36
N LEU A 111 5.55 -2.54 -2.17
CA LEU A 111 5.61 -1.39 -1.26
C LEU A 111 5.81 -1.81 0.21
N GLY A 112 5.09 -2.85 0.64
CA GLY A 112 4.93 -3.14 2.07
C GLY A 112 4.47 -1.92 2.88
N GLN A 113 4.51 -2.00 4.20
CA GLN A 113 4.16 -0.86 5.07
C GLN A 113 4.98 0.39 4.73
N LYS A 114 6.31 0.25 4.62
CA LYS A 114 7.23 1.39 4.45
C LYS A 114 6.99 2.14 3.13
N GLY A 115 6.70 1.43 2.04
CA GLY A 115 6.46 2.06 0.74
C GLY A 115 5.18 2.89 0.72
N TYR A 116 4.09 2.40 1.31
CA TYR A 116 2.83 3.15 1.43
C TYR A 116 2.98 4.41 2.28
N VAL A 117 3.85 4.40 3.29
CA VAL A 117 4.16 5.59 4.10
C VAL A 117 5.04 6.56 3.31
N LEU A 118 6.06 6.03 2.61
CA LEU A 118 7.12 6.82 2.00
C LEU A 118 6.69 7.53 0.70
N PHE A 119 6.13 6.82 -0.27
CA PHE A 119 6.04 7.33 -1.65
C PHE A 119 4.77 8.16 -1.91
N ASP A 120 4.91 9.29 -2.59
CA ASP A 120 3.84 10.25 -2.87
C ASP A 120 3.14 10.00 -4.22
N ASN A 121 3.73 9.20 -5.10
CA ASN A 121 3.22 8.94 -6.46
C ASN A 121 2.33 7.69 -6.57
N ILE A 122 1.83 7.15 -5.44
CA ILE A 122 0.98 5.94 -5.43
C ILE A 122 -0.40 6.24 -6.05
N PRO A 123 -0.81 5.57 -7.14
CA PRO A 123 -2.14 5.71 -7.72
C PRO A 123 -3.16 4.82 -7.00
N TYR A 124 -3.59 5.24 -5.81
CA TYR A 124 -4.55 4.49 -4.99
C TYR A 124 -5.85 4.11 -5.73
N ASN A 125 -6.29 4.92 -6.69
CA ASN A 125 -7.48 4.67 -7.50
C ASN A 125 -7.34 3.51 -8.50
N ARG A 126 -6.11 3.10 -8.82
CA ARG A 126 -5.84 2.00 -9.77
C ARG A 126 -5.58 0.65 -9.11
N ILE A 127 -5.50 0.62 -7.77
CA ILE A 127 -5.15 -0.60 -7.02
C ILE A 127 -6.07 -1.76 -7.40
N ILE A 128 -7.40 -1.56 -7.36
CA ILE A 128 -8.38 -2.62 -7.63
C ILE A 128 -8.39 -3.07 -9.08
N GLU A 129 -8.30 -2.11 -10.01
CA GLU A 129 -8.20 -2.37 -11.45
C GLU A 129 -7.06 -3.37 -11.73
N ILE A 130 -5.87 -3.10 -11.17
CA ILE A 130 -4.68 -3.92 -11.43
C ILE A 130 -4.76 -5.28 -10.71
N TYR A 131 -5.26 -5.35 -9.46
CA TYR A 131 -5.47 -6.65 -8.81
C TYR A 131 -6.46 -7.52 -9.60
N ASN A 132 -7.50 -6.92 -10.16
CA ASN A 132 -8.48 -7.62 -10.98
C ASN A 132 -7.83 -8.20 -12.25
N GLU A 133 -7.02 -7.41 -12.96
CA GLU A 133 -6.26 -7.89 -14.13
C GLU A 133 -5.34 -9.06 -13.81
N CYS A 134 -4.67 -9.03 -12.66
CA CYS A 134 -3.81 -10.12 -12.19
C CYS A 134 -4.62 -11.37 -11.83
N ASN A 135 -5.73 -11.21 -11.12
CA ASN A 135 -6.58 -12.32 -10.66
C ASN A 135 -7.22 -13.10 -11.83
N LEU A 136 -7.49 -12.42 -12.96
CA LEU A 136 -7.95 -13.09 -14.18
C LEU A 136 -6.92 -14.07 -14.76
N LYS A 137 -5.63 -13.87 -14.45
CA LYS A 137 -4.53 -14.70 -14.94
C LYS A 137 -4.12 -15.77 -13.94
N ASP A 138 -4.14 -15.44 -12.64
CA ASP A 138 -3.70 -16.34 -11.58
C ASP A 138 -4.44 -16.06 -10.25
N SER A 139 -5.19 -17.03 -9.74
CA SER A 139 -5.97 -16.89 -8.52
C SER A 139 -5.11 -16.77 -7.25
N ARG A 140 -3.82 -17.15 -7.30
CA ARG A 140 -2.88 -16.97 -6.17
C ARG A 140 -2.72 -15.50 -5.77
N VAL A 141 -3.08 -14.57 -6.66
CA VAL A 141 -3.11 -13.13 -6.42
C VAL A 141 -4.03 -12.76 -5.24
N ILE A 142 -5.08 -13.54 -4.96
CA ILE A 142 -5.98 -13.31 -3.82
C ILE A 142 -5.20 -13.41 -2.49
N ILE A 143 -4.31 -14.41 -2.37
CA ILE A 143 -3.49 -14.60 -1.17
C ILE A 143 -2.55 -13.40 -1.00
N GLN A 144 -1.90 -12.95 -2.08
CA GLN A 144 -1.01 -11.80 -2.03
C GLN A 144 -1.78 -10.51 -1.70
N ALA A 145 -2.95 -10.30 -2.30
CA ALA A 145 -3.82 -9.15 -2.02
C ALA A 145 -4.22 -9.08 -0.54
N ASN A 146 -4.48 -10.22 0.10
CA ASN A 146 -4.75 -10.26 1.54
C ASN A 146 -3.51 -9.86 2.37
N LEU A 147 -2.31 -10.31 2.01
CA LEU A 147 -1.07 -9.87 2.67
C LEU A 147 -0.84 -8.37 2.48
N ASP A 148 -1.07 -7.86 1.29
CA ASP A 148 -0.90 -6.44 0.97
C ASP A 148 -1.92 -5.58 1.71
N LEU A 149 -3.16 -6.06 1.90
CA LEU A 149 -4.15 -5.40 2.75
C LEU A 149 -3.64 -5.20 4.18
N LEU A 150 -2.98 -6.21 4.76
CA LEU A 150 -2.39 -6.09 6.09
C LEU A 150 -1.27 -5.04 6.12
N GLN A 151 -0.46 -4.94 5.06
CA GLN A 151 0.58 -3.91 4.94
C GLN A 151 0.00 -2.50 4.79
N ILE A 152 -1.09 -2.35 4.02
CA ILE A 152 -1.82 -1.08 3.86
C ILE A 152 -2.37 -0.62 5.21
N LEU A 153 -2.92 -1.54 6.01
CA LEU A 153 -3.44 -1.21 7.35
C LEU A 153 -2.35 -0.73 8.30
N LYS A 154 -1.19 -1.40 8.33
CA LYS A 154 -0.04 -0.93 9.11
C LYS A 154 0.41 0.46 8.66
N ALA A 155 0.45 0.71 7.35
CA ALA A 155 0.81 2.01 6.81
C ALA A 155 -0.21 3.10 7.17
N TYR A 156 -1.50 2.77 7.18
CA TYR A 156 -2.54 3.70 7.65
C TYR A 156 -2.31 4.11 9.10
N ASP A 157 -2.08 3.13 9.98
CA ASP A 157 -1.86 3.38 11.41
C ASP A 157 -0.60 4.26 11.63
N GLU A 158 0.50 3.98 10.92
CA GLU A 158 1.73 4.79 10.96
C GLU A 158 1.52 6.21 10.40
N LEU A 159 0.84 6.36 9.26
CA LEU A 159 0.52 7.67 8.69
C LEU A 159 -0.32 8.53 9.63
N LYS A 160 -1.25 7.91 10.37
CA LYS A 160 -2.03 8.60 11.41
C LYS A 160 -1.13 9.08 12.54
N GLN A 161 -0.22 8.24 13.04
CA GLN A 161 0.73 8.59 14.10
C GLN A 161 1.68 9.73 13.69
N LEU A 162 2.11 9.75 12.42
CA LEU A 162 2.97 10.80 11.86
C LEU A 162 2.22 12.10 11.51
N GLY A 163 0.89 12.15 11.67
CA GLY A 163 0.08 13.32 11.34
C GLY A 163 -0.17 13.53 9.83
N HIS A 164 0.09 12.54 8.99
CA HIS A 164 -0.13 12.60 7.53
C HIS A 164 -1.59 12.30 7.17
N LEU A 165 -2.51 13.16 7.64
CA LEU A 165 -3.96 12.92 7.61
C LEU A 165 -4.54 12.73 6.20
N GLU A 166 -4.10 13.51 5.22
CA GLU A 166 -4.62 13.36 3.84
C GLU A 166 -4.16 12.05 3.20
N LYS A 167 -2.91 11.64 3.43
CA LYS A 167 -2.40 10.38 2.90
C LYS A 167 -3.04 9.19 3.61
N SER A 168 -3.25 9.26 4.94
CA SER A 168 -3.95 8.21 5.69
C SER A 168 -5.39 8.00 5.18
N LYS A 169 -6.11 9.08 4.82
CA LYS A 169 -7.44 8.98 4.19
C LYS A 169 -7.42 8.22 2.86
N HIS A 170 -6.41 8.43 2.01
CA HIS A 170 -6.28 7.68 0.75
C HIS A 170 -5.93 6.21 1.03
N THR A 171 -5.01 5.95 1.96
CA THR A 171 -4.58 4.60 2.35
C THR A 171 -5.73 3.77 2.91
N ILE A 172 -6.56 4.31 3.81
CA ILE A 172 -7.69 3.54 4.38
C ILE A 172 -8.80 3.28 3.36
N LYS A 173 -9.05 4.22 2.42
CA LYS A 173 -9.99 4.01 1.31
C LYS A 173 -9.53 2.90 0.36
N ALA A 174 -8.23 2.81 0.10
CA ALA A 174 -7.66 1.72 -0.66
C ALA A 174 -7.81 0.38 0.09
N ALA A 175 -7.56 0.36 1.41
CA ALA A 175 -7.80 -0.83 2.24
C ALA A 175 -9.27 -1.30 2.17
N GLN A 176 -10.22 -0.37 2.29
CA GLN A 176 -11.66 -0.67 2.15
C GLN A 176 -11.99 -1.28 0.80
N SER A 177 -11.49 -0.66 -0.27
CA SER A 177 -11.75 -1.12 -1.64
C SER A 177 -11.15 -2.51 -1.87
N LEU A 178 -9.95 -2.76 -1.35
CA LEU A 178 -9.27 -4.05 -1.49
C LEU A 178 -9.93 -5.15 -0.65
N SER A 179 -10.36 -4.82 0.58
CA SER A 179 -11.13 -5.73 1.42
C SER A 179 -12.46 -6.12 0.80
N LYS A 180 -13.17 -5.17 0.19
CA LYS A 180 -14.40 -5.46 -0.56
C LYS A 180 -14.11 -6.38 -1.75
N TRP A 181 -13.09 -6.05 -2.54
CA TRP A 181 -12.70 -6.87 -3.69
C TRP A 181 -12.31 -8.30 -3.29
N LEU A 182 -11.61 -8.48 -2.17
CA LEU A 182 -11.28 -9.82 -1.63
C LEU A 182 -12.54 -10.63 -1.29
N LEU A 183 -13.52 -10.01 -0.63
CA LEU A 183 -14.79 -10.67 -0.32
C LEU A 183 -15.58 -11.07 -1.58
N GLU A 184 -15.55 -10.23 -2.63
CA GLU A 184 -16.22 -10.50 -3.90
C GLU A 184 -15.53 -11.58 -4.74
N ASN A 185 -14.22 -11.81 -4.54
CA ASN A 185 -13.41 -12.74 -5.32
C ASN A 185 -13.04 -14.03 -4.57
N GLU A 186 -13.45 -14.18 -3.31
CA GLU A 186 -13.27 -15.40 -2.53
C GLU A 186 -14.22 -16.50 -3.01
N ARG A 187 -13.70 -17.49 -3.73
CA ARG A 187 -14.50 -18.57 -4.35
C ARG A 187 -14.53 -19.85 -3.52
N GLU A 188 -13.47 -20.11 -2.75
CA GLU A 188 -13.28 -21.39 -2.07
C GLU A 188 -13.88 -21.37 -0.65
N ASN A 189 -14.38 -20.21 -0.21
CA ASN A 189 -14.89 -19.97 1.15
C ASN A 189 -13.89 -20.30 2.27
N SER A 190 -12.64 -20.61 1.94
CA SER A 190 -11.63 -21.05 2.90
C SER A 190 -11.10 -19.88 3.74
N MET A 191 -11.05 -18.68 3.17
CA MET A 191 -10.58 -17.46 3.83
C MET A 191 -11.71 -16.47 4.15
N ILE A 192 -12.98 -16.83 3.95
CA ILE A 192 -14.10 -15.88 4.07
C ILE A 192 -14.15 -15.22 5.46
N ALA A 193 -13.93 -16.00 6.52
CA ALA A 193 -13.92 -15.51 7.89
C ALA A 193 -12.76 -14.53 8.15
N LEU A 194 -11.59 -14.76 7.54
CA LEU A 194 -10.44 -13.86 7.63
C LEU A 194 -10.71 -12.56 6.86
N HIS A 195 -11.30 -12.63 5.67
CA HIS A 195 -11.66 -11.44 4.88
C HIS A 195 -12.71 -10.59 5.60
N GLN A 196 -13.73 -11.22 6.20
CA GLN A 196 -14.74 -10.55 7.01
C GLN A 196 -14.10 -9.87 8.23
N LEU A 197 -13.24 -10.59 8.96
CA LEU A 197 -12.49 -10.03 10.09
C LEU A 197 -11.61 -8.84 9.66
N ASN A 198 -10.94 -8.96 8.51
CA ASN A 198 -10.13 -7.89 7.92
C ASN A 198 -10.97 -6.66 7.55
N SER A 199 -12.18 -6.86 7.03
CA SER A 199 -13.14 -5.79 6.77
C SER A 199 -13.55 -5.08 8.06
N LEU A 200 -13.86 -5.84 9.11
CA LEU A 200 -14.31 -5.29 10.39
C LEU A 200 -13.19 -4.52 11.11
N GLN A 201 -11.92 -4.94 11.04
CA GLN A 201 -10.82 -4.15 11.60
C GLN A 201 -10.58 -2.83 10.85
N ILE A 202 -10.95 -2.74 9.56
CA ILE A 202 -10.92 -1.49 8.79
C ILE A 202 -12.06 -0.58 9.27
N THR A 203 -13.24 -1.13 9.53
CA THR A 203 -14.37 -0.38 10.10
C THR A 203 -14.03 0.19 11.48
N LYS A 204 -13.45 -0.63 12.38
CA LYS A 204 -13.07 -0.20 13.74
C LYS A 204 -12.12 0.99 13.76
N ARG A 205 -11.25 1.12 12.74
CA ARG A 205 -10.30 2.24 12.58
C ARG A 205 -10.95 3.58 12.19
N GLN A 206 -12.21 3.54 11.76
CA GLN A 206 -12.93 4.68 11.19
C GLN A 206 -14.13 5.10 12.03
N ARG A 207 -14.83 4.13 12.64
CA ARG A 207 -16.03 4.39 13.45
C ARG A 207 -16.33 3.22 14.40
N ALA A 208 -17.29 3.46 15.30
CA ALA A 208 -17.92 2.39 16.08
C ALA A 208 -18.72 1.44 15.17
N PHE A 209 -18.87 0.19 15.61
CA PHE A 209 -19.63 -0.84 14.89
C PHE A 209 -21.14 -0.63 14.98
N THR A 210 -21.85 -1.08 13.94
CA THR A 210 -23.32 -1.24 13.97
C THR A 210 -23.71 -2.54 14.68
N GLU A 211 -25.00 -2.71 14.99
CA GLU A 211 -25.51 -3.96 15.57
C GLU A 211 -25.24 -5.18 14.67
N ASP A 212 -25.44 -5.04 13.36
CA ASP A 212 -25.15 -6.11 12.39
C ASP A 212 -23.67 -6.52 12.38
N GLU A 213 -22.78 -5.54 12.49
CA GLU A 213 -21.33 -5.79 12.54
C GLU A 213 -20.91 -6.44 13.86
N ILE A 214 -21.55 -6.06 14.98
CA ILE A 214 -21.38 -6.73 16.26
C ILE A 214 -21.87 -8.17 16.18
N ASN A 215 -23.03 -8.43 15.57
CA ASN A 215 -23.57 -9.77 15.38
C ASN A 215 -22.63 -10.64 14.52
N LEU A 216 -22.08 -10.08 13.45
CA LEU A 216 -21.08 -10.77 12.63
C LEU A 216 -19.81 -11.08 13.44
N LEU A 217 -19.33 -10.16 14.27
CA LEU A 217 -18.20 -10.42 15.17
C LEU A 217 -18.50 -11.54 16.18
N LEU A 218 -19.72 -11.59 16.71
CA LEU A 218 -20.15 -12.67 17.60
C LEU A 218 -20.15 -14.02 16.88
N GLN A 219 -20.58 -14.07 15.62
CA GLN A 219 -20.48 -15.29 14.80
C GLN A 219 -19.01 -15.69 14.56
N LEU A 220 -18.15 -14.74 14.19
CA LEU A 220 -16.71 -14.98 14.00
C LEU A 220 -16.02 -15.42 15.29
N SER A 221 -16.48 -14.97 16.45
CA SER A 221 -15.95 -15.40 17.76
C SER A 221 -16.17 -16.88 18.07
N GLN A 222 -17.04 -17.54 17.31
CA GLN A 222 -17.35 -18.97 17.40
C GLN A 222 -16.68 -19.80 16.28
N ASN A 223 -15.83 -19.17 15.45
CA ASN A 223 -15.14 -19.85 14.35
C ASN A 223 -14.16 -20.92 14.86
N ASN A 224 -13.88 -21.98 14.09
CA ASN A 224 -12.93 -23.01 14.50
C ASN A 224 -11.46 -22.55 14.52
N SER A 225 -11.13 -21.44 13.83
CA SER A 225 -9.79 -20.87 13.84
C SER A 225 -9.58 -19.99 15.06
N ASP A 226 -8.61 -20.34 15.89
CA ASP A 226 -8.25 -19.57 17.08
C ASP A 226 -7.76 -18.14 16.74
N MET A 227 -7.08 -17.96 15.59
CA MET A 227 -6.73 -16.62 15.09
C MET A 227 -7.96 -15.76 14.80
N VAL A 228 -8.99 -16.35 14.17
CA VAL A 228 -10.24 -15.64 13.87
C VAL A 228 -10.97 -15.30 15.17
N ARG A 229 -11.07 -16.26 16.09
CA ARG A 229 -11.71 -16.05 17.41
C ARG A 229 -11.02 -14.94 18.20
N ALA A 230 -9.70 -15.00 18.34
CA ALA A 230 -8.91 -14.00 19.04
C ALA A 230 -9.11 -12.61 18.41
N GLY A 231 -9.02 -12.52 17.08
CA GLY A 231 -9.26 -11.27 16.36
C GLY A 231 -10.67 -10.72 16.57
N ALA A 232 -11.70 -11.57 16.53
CA ALA A 232 -13.09 -11.16 16.77
C ALA A 232 -13.27 -10.60 18.19
N PHE A 233 -12.74 -11.26 19.21
CA PHE A 233 -12.79 -10.75 20.59
C PHE A 233 -12.00 -9.44 20.76
N LEU A 234 -10.86 -9.25 20.08
CA LEU A 234 -10.16 -7.97 20.07
C LEU A 234 -11.02 -6.85 19.47
N LEU A 235 -11.72 -7.13 18.37
CA LEU A 235 -12.61 -6.15 17.75
C LEU A 235 -13.83 -5.85 18.62
N LEU A 236 -14.37 -6.83 19.35
CA LEU A 236 -15.43 -6.64 20.36
C LEU A 236 -14.95 -5.93 21.64
N GLY A 237 -13.65 -5.66 21.80
CA GLY A 237 -13.10 -5.04 23.01
C GLY A 237 -13.04 -5.98 24.21
N LYS A 238 -13.19 -7.29 24.00
CA LYS A 238 -13.04 -8.33 25.04
C LYS A 238 -11.57 -8.75 25.14
N ILE A 239 -10.72 -7.81 25.53
CA ILE A 239 -9.26 -7.95 25.47
C ILE A 239 -8.77 -9.12 26.32
N ASP A 240 -9.32 -9.32 27.51
CA ASP A 240 -8.92 -10.42 28.40
C ASP A 240 -9.19 -11.80 27.75
N VAL A 241 -10.34 -11.95 27.08
CA VAL A 241 -10.71 -13.19 26.37
C VAL A 241 -9.79 -13.41 25.17
N ALA A 242 -9.51 -12.35 24.41
CA ALA A 242 -8.58 -12.44 23.29
C ALA A 242 -7.17 -12.82 23.73
N GLN A 243 -6.66 -12.22 24.81
CA GLN A 243 -5.34 -12.53 25.36
C GLN A 243 -5.28 -13.97 25.87
N PHE A 244 -6.32 -14.45 26.55
CA PHE A 244 -6.41 -15.85 26.97
C PHE A 244 -6.27 -16.81 25.80
N ILE A 245 -6.97 -16.54 24.68
CA ILE A 245 -6.87 -17.35 23.46
C ILE A 245 -5.47 -17.26 22.84
N ILE A 246 -4.91 -16.06 22.69
CA ILE A 246 -3.57 -15.83 22.11
C ILE A 246 -2.46 -16.53 22.92
N GLN A 247 -2.61 -16.62 24.25
CA GLN A 247 -1.66 -17.33 25.11
C GLN A 247 -1.61 -18.84 24.86
N GLN A 248 -2.66 -19.42 24.26
CA GLN A 248 -2.69 -20.83 23.90
C GLN A 248 -2.05 -21.12 22.53
N PHE A 249 -1.67 -20.09 21.77
CA PHE A 249 -1.05 -20.29 20.46
C PHE A 249 0.34 -20.90 20.61
N PRO A 250 0.77 -21.74 19.64
CA PRO A 250 2.19 -22.01 19.43
C PRO A 250 3.00 -20.69 19.35
N GLU A 251 4.22 -20.67 19.86
CA GLU A 251 5.00 -19.42 19.98
C GLU A 251 5.30 -18.76 18.61
N ASP A 252 5.43 -19.53 17.53
CA ASP A 252 5.56 -19.03 16.17
C ASP A 252 4.26 -18.38 15.67
N GLU A 253 3.10 -19.01 15.91
CA GLU A 253 1.79 -18.45 15.57
C GLU A 253 1.48 -17.19 16.37
N LYS A 254 1.84 -17.17 17.66
CA LYS A 254 1.74 -16.01 18.54
C LYS A 254 2.58 -14.85 18.04
N THR A 255 3.84 -15.12 17.68
CA THR A 255 4.74 -14.11 17.09
C THR A 255 4.13 -13.53 15.82
N ARG A 256 3.67 -14.40 14.91
CA ARG A 256 3.02 -14.00 13.67
C ARG A 256 1.73 -13.19 13.90
N PHE A 257 0.91 -13.58 14.87
CA PHE A 257 -0.32 -12.87 15.22
C PHE A 257 -0.01 -11.44 15.70
N MET A 258 1.02 -11.28 16.52
CA MET A 258 1.44 -9.97 17.02
C MET A 258 2.01 -9.06 15.92
N GLU A 259 2.46 -9.63 14.80
CA GLU A 259 2.83 -8.85 13.61
C GLU A 259 1.62 -8.37 12.80
N PHE A 260 0.42 -8.91 13.00
CA PHE A 260 -0.75 -8.47 12.25
C PHE A 260 -1.26 -7.10 12.71
N PRO A 261 -1.78 -6.26 11.80
CA PRO A 261 -2.29 -4.92 12.15
C PRO A 261 -3.43 -4.94 13.18
N ILE A 262 -4.15 -6.06 13.34
CA ILE A 262 -5.21 -6.18 14.35
C ILE A 262 -4.67 -6.16 15.80
N ALA A 263 -3.39 -6.51 15.99
CA ALA A 263 -2.74 -6.53 17.31
C ALA A 263 -2.64 -5.14 17.96
N ILE A 264 -2.79 -4.05 17.18
CA ILE A 264 -2.85 -2.69 17.73
C ILE A 264 -3.95 -2.51 18.78
N PHE A 265 -5.03 -3.31 18.69
CA PHE A 265 -6.15 -3.25 19.62
C PHE A 265 -5.88 -3.94 20.97
N ILE A 266 -4.77 -4.68 21.13
CA ILE A 266 -4.40 -5.32 22.40
C ILE A 266 -3.96 -4.29 23.44
N LYS A 267 -3.16 -3.29 23.02
CA LYS A 267 -2.54 -2.30 23.90
C LYS A 267 -3.48 -1.16 24.30
N GLY A 268 -4.80 -1.39 24.27
CA GLY A 268 -5.86 -0.40 24.33
C GLY A 268 -5.46 0.93 24.99
N THR A 269 -5.21 1.96 24.17
CA THR A 269 -5.35 3.39 24.51
C THR A 269 -4.94 4.24 23.30
N ASN A 270 -5.84 5.17 22.93
CA ASN A 270 -5.70 6.27 21.97
C ASN A 270 -6.07 5.98 20.50
N CYS A 271 -7.36 5.80 20.25
CA CYS A 271 -8.02 6.52 19.16
C CYS A 271 -9.00 7.53 19.78
#